data_AF-A0A4S5ERV2-F1
#
_entry.id   AF-A0A4S5ERV2-F1
#
_cell.length_a   1.000
_cell.length_b   1.000
_cell.length_c   1.000
_cell.angle_alpha   90.00
_cell.angle_beta   90.00
_cell.angle_gamma   90.00
#
_symmetry.space_group_name_H-M   'P 1'
#
loop_
_entity.id
_entity.type
_entity.pdbx_description
1 polymer ?
#
loop_
_entity_poly.entity_id
_entity_poly.type
_entity_poly.pdbx_seq_one_letter_code
_entity_poly.pdbx_strand_id
1 'polypeptide(L)'
;MPFWLHVALMQGRALEHRIVLGVHQMSLTLFGGSDARDLFSGRILIGTCSAQKWITTYGHVKKPAWDANVKGRGTYGPLGERPELVQIAYIPQEEANVRLRELPEAPEWFDAGRCVPWITEEHICEVESSYGAGRWVPGWGHLFDDDADTDGDVEQAAHTLAALTESDQSAGVTDHVTVTLAKLTGDPSSVDDRNTLGNVTEDVTVEPWPPITLGDWRPVPGETPMTLPEACRTGVIPMIPGAARKARMTDSTFPPGIGEGRDQRYYPTWLQIWHANRPSTLRQTG
;
A
#
# COMPACT_ATOMS: atom_id res chain seq x y z
N MET A 1 8.18 1.59 -2.25
CA MET A 1 7.55 2.93 -2.13
C MET A 1 6.80 3.04 -0.81
N PRO A 2 7.03 4.09 0.00
CA PRO A 2 6.30 4.33 1.24
C PRO A 2 4.80 4.51 1.03
N PHE A 3 3.99 4.09 1.99
CA PHE A 3 2.53 4.16 1.88
C PHE A 3 2.00 5.62 1.89
N TRP A 4 2.57 6.51 2.70
CA TRP A 4 2.22 7.94 2.68
C TRP A 4 2.38 8.56 1.28
N LEU A 5 3.45 8.19 0.56
CA LEU A 5 3.72 8.68 -0.79
C LEU A 5 2.69 8.15 -1.80
N HIS A 6 2.21 6.92 -1.61
CA HIS A 6 1.10 6.38 -2.41
C HIS A 6 -0.19 7.20 -2.22
N VAL A 7 -0.56 7.49 -0.97
CA VAL A 7 -1.75 8.31 -0.65
C VAL A 7 -1.60 9.72 -1.22
N ALA A 8 -0.43 10.35 -1.05
CA ALA A 8 -0.16 11.69 -1.55
C ALA A 8 -0.22 11.78 -3.09
N LEU A 9 0.28 10.78 -3.81
CA LEU A 9 0.18 10.71 -5.27
C LEU A 9 -1.28 10.47 -5.74
N MET A 10 -2.02 9.61 -5.03
CA MET A 10 -3.43 9.30 -5.34
C MET A 10 -4.38 10.48 -5.12
N GLN A 11 -4.26 11.20 -4.00
CA GLN A 11 -5.16 12.31 -3.65
C GLN A 11 -4.66 13.68 -4.13
N GLY A 12 -3.34 13.87 -4.25
CA GLY A 12 -2.74 15.17 -4.52
C GLY A 12 -3.23 15.84 -5.79
N ARG A 13 -3.53 15.08 -6.85
CA ARG A 13 -4.09 15.62 -8.11
C ARG A 13 -5.43 16.35 -7.90
N ALA A 14 -6.29 15.87 -7.01
CA ALA A 14 -7.59 16.49 -6.73
C ALA A 14 -7.47 17.74 -5.84
N LEU A 15 -6.39 17.86 -5.07
CA LEU A 15 -6.06 18.97 -4.18
C LEU A 15 -5.00 19.90 -4.79
N GLU A 16 -4.78 19.82 -6.11
CA GLU A 16 -3.76 20.53 -6.90
C GLU A 16 -2.29 20.35 -6.47
N HIS A 17 -2.01 19.57 -5.42
CA HIS A 17 -0.65 19.21 -5.01
C HIS A 17 0.08 18.41 -6.09
N ARG A 18 1.27 18.89 -6.46
CA ARG A 18 2.17 18.26 -7.44
C ARG A 18 3.44 17.78 -6.75
N ILE A 19 3.79 16.52 -6.95
CA ILE A 19 5.02 15.92 -6.44
C ILE A 19 6.00 15.76 -7.60
N VAL A 20 7.19 16.32 -7.46
CA VAL A 20 8.32 16.11 -8.36
C VAL A 20 9.40 15.38 -7.59
N LEU A 21 9.87 14.24 -8.10
CA LEU A 21 10.90 13.43 -7.46
C LEU A 21 12.10 13.24 -8.39
N GLY A 22 13.27 13.73 -7.96
CA GLY A 22 14.54 13.49 -8.64
C GLY A 22 15.30 12.34 -7.98
N VAL A 23 15.78 11.38 -8.77
CA VAL A 23 16.62 10.27 -8.30
C VAL A 23 17.75 9.98 -9.30
N HIS A 24 18.97 9.73 -8.80
CA HIS A 24 20.09 9.28 -9.65
C HIS A 24 20.00 7.79 -9.99
N GLN A 25 19.49 6.98 -9.05
CA GLN A 25 19.25 5.55 -9.22
C GLN A 25 17.76 5.25 -9.07
N MET A 26 17.12 4.82 -10.16
CA MET A 26 15.73 4.39 -10.16
C MET A 26 15.69 2.86 -10.01
N SER A 27 15.39 2.39 -8.80
CA SER A 27 15.25 0.97 -8.48
C SER A 27 13.77 0.58 -8.32
N LEU A 28 13.46 -0.70 -8.54
CA LEU A 28 12.11 -1.22 -8.26
C LEU A 28 11.79 -1.22 -6.75
N THR A 29 12.79 -1.29 -5.88
CA THR A 29 12.58 -1.23 -4.41
C THR A 29 12.04 0.13 -3.96
N LEU A 30 12.61 1.22 -4.49
CA LEU A 30 12.15 2.58 -4.19
C LEU A 30 10.73 2.83 -4.73
N PHE A 31 10.48 2.52 -6.00
CA PHE A 31 9.26 2.90 -6.71
C PHE A 31 8.13 1.86 -6.68
N GLY A 32 8.39 0.63 -6.23
CA GLY A 32 7.39 -0.43 -6.11
C GLY A 32 6.93 -1.03 -7.45
N GLY A 33 5.71 -1.57 -7.45
CA GLY A 33 5.08 -2.25 -8.59
C GLY A 33 4.79 -1.34 -9.79
N SER A 34 4.10 -1.86 -10.81
CA SER A 34 3.69 -1.05 -11.96
C SER A 34 2.68 0.03 -11.56
N ASP A 35 1.69 -0.35 -10.75
CA ASP A 35 0.54 0.50 -10.39
C ASP A 35 0.98 1.73 -9.58
N ALA A 36 1.93 1.56 -8.65
CA ALA A 36 2.54 2.65 -7.90
C ALA A 36 3.35 3.60 -8.80
N ARG A 37 4.00 3.05 -9.83
CA ARG A 37 4.75 3.85 -10.82
C ARG A 37 3.83 4.59 -11.78
N ASP A 38 2.64 4.08 -12.06
CA ASP A 38 1.69 4.69 -12.99
C ASP A 38 1.20 6.07 -12.52
N LEU A 39 1.09 6.25 -11.19
CA LEU A 39 0.71 7.51 -10.55
C LEU A 39 1.61 8.72 -10.91
N PHE A 40 2.85 8.48 -11.33
CA PHE A 40 3.76 9.51 -11.82
C PHE A 40 3.49 9.82 -13.30
N SER A 41 2.48 10.63 -13.63
CA SER A 41 2.06 10.85 -15.03
C SER A 41 3.21 11.25 -15.98
N GLY A 42 3.99 12.28 -15.65
CA GLY A 42 5.14 12.73 -16.44
C GLY A 42 6.47 12.18 -15.94
N ARG A 43 7.29 11.60 -16.82
CA ARG A 43 8.60 11.03 -16.48
C ARG A 43 9.70 11.58 -17.38
N ILE A 44 10.76 12.09 -16.78
CA ILE A 44 11.95 12.60 -17.45
C ILE A 44 13.12 11.65 -17.21
N LEU A 45 13.90 11.34 -18.24
CA LEU A 45 15.14 10.55 -18.12
C LEU A 45 16.23 11.21 -18.95
N ILE A 46 17.35 11.61 -18.32
CA ILE A 46 18.45 12.36 -18.93
C ILE A 46 19.74 11.53 -18.88
N GLY A 47 20.60 11.67 -19.89
CA GLY A 47 21.94 11.08 -19.89
C GLY A 47 21.96 9.56 -20.09
N THR A 48 22.86 8.85 -19.39
CA THR A 48 23.11 7.42 -19.58
C THR A 48 22.01 6.55 -18.97
N CYS A 49 21.44 5.68 -19.80
CA CYS A 49 20.22 4.94 -19.49
C CYS A 49 20.42 3.44 -19.76
N SER A 50 20.55 2.65 -18.69
CA SER A 50 20.57 1.18 -18.73
C SER A 50 19.17 0.62 -19.04
N ALA A 51 19.11 -0.63 -19.52
CA ALA A 51 17.85 -1.30 -19.82
C ALA A 51 16.92 -1.36 -18.59
N GLN A 52 17.45 -1.61 -17.40
CA GLN A 52 16.66 -1.65 -16.17
C GLN A 52 16.07 -0.28 -15.80
N LYS A 53 16.84 0.81 -15.93
CA LYS A 53 16.30 2.17 -15.73
C LYS A 53 15.19 2.44 -16.74
N TRP A 54 15.41 2.12 -18.02
CA TRP A 54 14.40 2.27 -19.07
C TRP A 54 13.09 1.54 -18.76
N ILE A 55 13.15 0.25 -18.43
CA ILE A 55 11.97 -0.57 -18.09
C ILE A 55 11.29 -0.07 -16.82
N THR A 56 12.06 0.42 -15.84
CA THR A 56 11.49 0.97 -14.60
C THR A 56 10.75 2.28 -14.86
N THR A 57 11.24 3.14 -15.77
CA THR A 57 10.63 4.44 -16.11
C THR A 57 9.48 4.32 -17.13
N TYR A 58 9.71 3.70 -18.29
CA TYR A 58 8.77 3.71 -19.42
C TYR A 58 8.20 2.32 -19.77
N GLY A 59 8.65 1.26 -19.11
CA GLY A 59 8.23 -0.12 -19.41
C GLY A 59 8.91 -0.68 -20.66
N HIS A 60 8.22 -1.59 -21.36
CA HIS A 60 8.77 -2.33 -22.50
C HIS A 60 8.65 -1.58 -23.85
N VAL A 61 8.41 -0.27 -23.82
CA VAL A 61 8.31 0.56 -25.03
C VAL A 61 9.66 0.72 -25.73
N LYS A 62 9.62 0.94 -27.06
CA LYS A 62 10.83 1.11 -27.87
C LYS A 62 11.58 2.39 -27.48
N LYS A 63 12.81 2.24 -26.99
CA LYS A 63 13.73 3.34 -26.68
C LYS A 63 14.05 4.16 -27.94
N PRO A 64 13.84 5.50 -27.94
CA PRO A 64 14.34 6.36 -29.01
C PRO A 64 15.88 6.48 -28.90
N ALA A 65 16.56 6.66 -30.02
CA ALA A 65 18.00 6.90 -30.01
C ALA A 65 18.28 8.36 -29.61
N TRP A 66 19.08 8.56 -28.56
CA TRP A 66 19.67 9.85 -28.23
C TRP A 66 21.14 9.69 -27.85
N ASP A 67 21.94 10.71 -28.12
CA ASP A 67 23.31 10.79 -27.63
C ASP A 67 23.31 11.20 -26.16
N ALA A 68 23.72 10.27 -25.29
CA ALA A 68 23.80 10.48 -23.85
C ALA A 68 24.98 11.36 -23.41
N ASN A 69 25.94 11.64 -24.31
CA ASN A 69 27.08 12.53 -24.03
C ASN A 69 26.68 14.01 -24.14
N VAL A 70 25.59 14.33 -24.84
CA VAL A 70 25.03 15.69 -24.88
C VAL A 70 24.32 15.97 -23.55
N LYS A 71 24.93 16.81 -22.71
CA LYS A 71 24.36 17.22 -21.42
C LYS A 71 22.94 17.79 -21.59
N GLY A 72 22.04 17.42 -20.68
CA GLY A 72 20.63 17.81 -20.72
C GLY A 72 19.78 17.10 -21.77
N ARG A 73 20.35 16.24 -22.64
CA ARG A 73 19.58 15.45 -23.60
C ARG A 73 18.96 14.22 -22.93
N GLY A 74 17.71 13.95 -23.27
CA GLY A 74 16.94 12.87 -22.64
C GLY A 74 15.58 12.64 -23.30
N THR A 75 14.68 12.06 -22.52
CA THR A 75 13.29 11.77 -22.91
C THR A 75 12.28 12.35 -21.93
N TYR A 76 11.07 12.63 -22.42
CA TYR A 76 9.90 12.99 -21.63
C TYR A 76 8.65 12.23 -22.12
N GLY A 77 7.86 11.67 -21.21
CA GLY A 77 6.58 11.05 -21.54
C GLY A 77 5.98 10.21 -20.40
N PRO A 78 4.81 9.58 -20.64
CA PRO A 78 4.18 8.66 -19.70
C PRO A 78 4.70 7.22 -19.84
N LEU A 79 4.22 6.32 -18.98
CA LEU A 79 4.55 4.89 -18.94
C LEU A 79 3.73 4.15 -20.01
N GLY A 80 4.32 3.16 -20.67
CA GLY A 80 3.62 2.38 -21.69
C GLY A 80 3.47 3.08 -23.05
N GLU A 81 3.74 4.39 -23.13
CA GLU A 81 3.85 5.13 -24.39
C GLU A 81 5.32 5.40 -24.77
N ARG A 82 5.58 5.66 -26.05
CA ARG A 82 6.92 6.03 -26.52
C ARG A 82 7.17 7.50 -26.16
N PRO A 83 8.16 7.82 -25.30
CA PRO A 83 8.41 9.20 -24.92
C PRO A 83 9.10 9.99 -26.03
N GLU A 84 8.92 11.31 -25.98
CA GLU A 84 9.54 12.28 -26.88
C GLU A 84 11.00 12.53 -26.49
N LEU A 85 11.80 13.00 -27.45
CA LEU A 85 13.17 13.47 -27.21
C LEU A 85 13.17 14.91 -26.74
N VAL A 86 13.85 15.20 -25.64
CA VAL A 86 13.94 16.55 -25.07
C VAL A 86 15.39 16.99 -24.86
N GLN A 87 15.59 18.29 -24.90
CA GLN A 87 16.82 18.97 -24.50
C GLN A 87 16.46 19.91 -23.36
N ILE A 88 16.86 19.56 -22.14
CA ILE A 88 16.61 20.40 -20.96
C ILE A 88 17.45 21.68 -21.09
N ALA A 89 16.81 22.81 -20.79
CA ALA A 89 17.47 24.11 -20.75
C ALA A 89 18.57 24.12 -19.69
N TYR A 90 19.76 24.60 -20.07
CA TYR A 90 20.84 24.82 -19.11
C TYR A 90 20.63 26.16 -18.41
N ILE A 91 20.59 26.13 -17.08
CA ILE A 91 20.59 27.33 -16.23
C ILE A 91 21.98 27.39 -15.58
N PRO A 92 22.79 28.44 -15.84
CA PRO A 92 24.06 28.65 -15.15
C PRO A 92 23.87 28.69 -13.63
N GLN A 93 24.81 28.12 -12.88
CA GLN A 93 24.70 28.07 -11.42
C GLN A 93 24.75 29.47 -10.81
N GLU A 94 25.48 30.39 -11.43
CA GLU A 94 25.58 31.79 -11.04
C GLU A 94 24.22 32.50 -11.15
N GLU A 95 23.50 32.28 -12.25
CA GLU A 95 22.18 32.87 -12.50
C GLU A 95 21.12 32.27 -11.54
N ALA A 96 21.14 30.95 -11.34
CA ALA A 96 20.30 30.29 -10.35
C ALA A 96 20.58 30.82 -8.93
N ASN A 97 21.84 30.96 -8.54
CA ASN A 97 22.23 31.49 -7.22
C ASN A 97 21.81 32.95 -7.01
N VAL A 98 21.81 33.78 -8.06
CA VAL A 98 21.26 35.15 -7.97
C VAL A 98 19.77 35.09 -7.66
N ARG A 99 18.99 34.29 -8.40
CA ARG A 99 17.55 34.12 -8.17
C ARG A 99 17.20 33.52 -6.82
N LEU A 100 17.96 32.53 -6.35
CA LEU A 100 17.74 31.91 -5.05
C LEU A 100 17.96 32.89 -3.88
N ARG A 101 18.83 33.90 -4.03
CA ARG A 101 19.03 34.98 -3.04
C ARG A 101 17.95 36.06 -3.06
N GLU A 102 17.10 36.09 -4.08
CA GLU A 102 15.91 36.98 -4.13
C GLU A 102 14.74 36.39 -3.31
N LEU A 103 14.81 35.10 -2.93
CA LEU A 103 13.80 34.42 -2.13
C LEU A 103 14.00 34.69 -0.62
N PRO A 104 12.92 34.63 0.19
CA PRO A 104 13.03 34.59 1.64
C PRO A 104 13.90 33.42 2.10
N GLU A 105 14.63 33.60 3.20
CA GLU A 105 15.34 32.51 3.87
C GLU A 105 14.35 31.40 4.27
N ALA A 106 14.84 30.15 4.27
CA ALA A 106 14.04 29.02 4.69
C ALA A 106 13.62 29.20 6.17
N PRO A 107 12.34 28.98 6.53
CA PRO A 107 11.93 29.03 7.93
C PRO A 107 12.68 27.97 8.75
N GLU A 108 13.02 28.27 10.00
CA GLU A 108 13.81 27.38 10.87
C GLU A 108 13.26 25.94 11.00
N TRP A 109 11.95 25.75 10.86
CA TRP A 109 11.36 24.39 10.89
C TRP A 109 11.78 23.54 9.69
N PHE A 110 12.06 24.15 8.52
CA PHE A 110 12.47 23.46 7.31
C PHE A 110 13.89 22.89 7.46
N ASP A 111 14.85 23.76 7.81
CA ASP A 111 16.25 23.35 7.99
C ASP A 111 16.45 22.41 9.18
N ALA A 112 15.61 22.52 10.21
CA ALA A 112 15.58 21.59 11.34
C ALA A 112 14.88 20.25 11.04
N GLY A 113 14.35 20.04 9.82
CA GLY A 113 13.61 18.83 9.44
C GLY A 113 12.32 18.60 10.24
N ARG A 114 11.76 19.66 10.84
CA ARG A 114 10.54 19.61 11.66
C ARG A 114 9.30 19.70 10.77
N CYS A 115 8.19 19.16 11.26
CA CYS A 115 6.89 19.36 10.63
C CYS A 115 6.54 20.86 10.59
N VAL A 116 5.79 21.26 9.56
CA VAL A 116 5.28 22.64 9.42
C VAL A 116 4.31 23.00 10.55
N PRO A 117 4.34 24.24 11.06
CA PRO A 117 3.62 24.61 12.29
C PRO A 117 2.08 24.62 12.17
N TRP A 118 1.53 24.45 10.96
CA TRP A 118 0.10 24.33 10.71
C TRP A 118 -0.39 22.88 10.59
N ILE A 119 0.51 21.89 10.58
CA ILE A 119 0.13 20.49 10.77
C ILE A 119 0.16 20.21 12.27
N THR A 120 -0.95 19.70 12.79
CA THR A 120 -1.17 19.45 14.22
C THR A 120 -1.37 17.96 14.49
N GLU A 121 -1.26 17.53 15.76
CA GLU A 121 -1.40 16.12 16.15
C GLU A 121 -2.74 15.53 15.69
N GLU A 122 -3.82 16.31 15.75
CA GLU A 122 -5.14 15.91 15.26
C GLU A 122 -5.15 15.57 13.77
N HIS A 123 -4.47 16.37 12.93
CA HIS A 123 -4.38 16.10 11.49
C HIS A 123 -3.61 14.79 11.21
N ILE A 124 -2.59 14.50 12.01
CA ILE A 124 -1.78 13.28 11.85
C ILE A 124 -2.53 12.04 12.36
N CYS A 125 -3.29 12.16 13.45
CA CYS A 125 -4.24 11.14 13.90
C CYS A 125 -5.40 10.92 12.91
N GLU A 126 -5.90 11.97 12.24
CA GLU A 126 -6.88 11.85 11.16
C GLU A 126 -6.32 11.05 9.98
N VAL A 127 -5.09 11.35 9.56
CA VAL A 127 -4.41 10.64 8.46
C VAL A 127 -4.09 9.18 8.82
N GLU A 128 -3.67 8.89 10.06
CA GLU A 128 -3.48 7.49 10.51
C GLU A 128 -4.81 6.73 10.58
N SER A 129 -5.83 7.28 11.23
CA SER A 129 -7.14 6.61 11.36
C SER A 129 -7.87 6.41 10.02
N SER A 130 -7.69 7.33 9.07
CA SER A 130 -8.30 7.25 7.74
C SER A 130 -7.54 6.33 6.79
N TYR A 131 -6.20 6.40 6.79
CA TYR A 131 -5.35 5.76 5.78
C TYR A 131 -4.35 4.75 6.34
N GLY A 132 -3.83 4.93 7.55
CA GLY A 132 -2.63 4.24 8.07
C GLY A 132 -1.33 4.88 7.57
N ALA A 133 -1.34 6.22 7.46
CA ALA A 133 -0.26 7.02 6.90
C ALA A 133 0.19 8.18 7.82
N GLY A 134 0.09 8.05 9.15
CA GLY A 134 0.59 9.02 10.11
C GLY A 134 2.05 8.81 10.52
N ARG A 135 2.50 7.54 10.59
CA ARG A 135 3.82 7.11 11.10
C ARG A 135 5.06 7.54 10.28
N TRP A 136 4.99 8.58 9.47
CA TRP A 136 6.13 9.14 8.70
C TRP A 136 6.62 10.50 9.20
N VAL A 137 5.87 11.19 10.06
CA VAL A 137 6.26 12.51 10.58
C VAL A 137 7.35 12.34 11.65
N PRO A 138 8.56 12.92 11.48
CA PRO A 138 9.64 12.77 12.46
C PRO A 138 9.27 13.37 13.81
N GLY A 139 9.56 12.63 14.89
CA GLY A 139 9.33 13.05 16.28
C GLY A 139 7.89 12.90 16.77
N TRP A 140 6.99 12.29 15.98
CA TRP A 140 5.56 12.14 16.30
C TRP A 140 5.17 10.68 16.55
N GLY A 141 6.16 9.83 16.89
CA GLY A 141 5.96 8.39 17.15
C GLY A 141 5.02 8.11 18.31
N HIS A 142 5.04 8.98 19.33
CA HIS A 142 4.22 8.90 20.54
C HIS A 142 2.71 8.91 20.30
N LEU A 143 2.26 9.35 19.12
CA LEU A 143 0.85 9.31 18.71
C LEU A 143 0.38 7.91 18.29
N PHE A 144 1.30 6.94 18.19
CA PHE A 144 1.04 5.62 17.61
C PHE A 144 1.59 4.45 18.44
N ASP A 145 2.05 4.74 19.65
CA ASP A 145 2.52 3.75 20.62
C ASP A 145 1.32 3.23 21.44
N ASP A 146 0.41 2.55 20.76
CA ASP A 146 -0.60 1.68 21.41
C ASP A 146 0.11 0.40 21.90
N ASP A 147 0.81 0.48 23.04
CA ASP A 147 0.96 -0.58 24.05
C ASP A 147 2.04 -0.23 25.09
N ALA A 148 1.61 0.41 26.19
CA ALA A 148 2.37 0.39 27.43
C ALA A 148 2.11 -0.93 28.18
N ASP A 149 2.54 -2.07 27.61
CA ASP A 149 2.78 -3.35 28.30
C ASP A 149 3.30 -4.45 27.32
N THR A 150 4.54 -4.33 26.83
CA THR A 150 5.36 -5.53 26.53
C THR A 150 6.86 -5.24 26.60
N ASP A 151 7.60 -6.09 27.29
CA ASP A 151 9.07 -6.05 27.36
C ASP A 151 9.73 -6.38 26.01
N GLY A 152 10.77 -5.61 25.66
CA GLY A 152 11.93 -6.04 24.85
C GLY A 152 11.72 -6.30 23.36
N ASP A 153 12.07 -5.33 22.50
CA ASP A 153 13.46 -5.28 21.98
C ASP A 153 13.76 -3.97 21.21
N VAL A 154 14.86 -3.31 21.58
CA VAL A 154 15.26 -2.01 21.00
C VAL A 154 16.16 -2.22 19.79
N GLU A 155 15.63 -2.76 18.69
CA GLU A 155 16.45 -2.97 17.46
C GLU A 155 15.79 -2.57 16.12
N GLN A 156 14.51 -2.19 16.08
CA GLN A 156 13.84 -1.92 14.80
C GLN A 156 13.98 -0.46 14.28
N ALA A 157 14.38 0.49 15.13
CA ALA A 157 14.58 1.90 14.72
C ALA A 157 15.82 2.12 13.83
N ALA A 158 16.83 1.24 13.89
CA ALA A 158 18.08 1.40 13.15
C ALA A 158 17.95 1.13 11.64
N HIS A 159 17.02 0.27 11.24
CA HIS A 159 16.92 -0.22 9.86
C HIS A 159 16.42 0.82 8.83
N THR A 160 15.69 1.84 9.26
CA THR A 160 15.20 2.89 8.35
C THR A 160 16.28 3.90 7.97
N LEU A 161 17.27 4.12 8.84
CA LEU A 161 18.31 5.13 8.65
C LEU A 161 19.59 4.56 8.00
N ALA A 162 19.86 3.27 8.17
CA ALA A 162 21.01 2.58 7.56
C ALA A 162 20.95 2.49 6.01
N ALA A 163 19.76 2.54 5.41
CA ALA A 163 19.54 2.33 3.97
C ALA A 163 20.05 3.46 3.04
N LEU A 164 20.77 4.46 3.57
CA LEU A 164 21.30 5.61 2.82
C LEU A 164 22.84 5.74 2.90
N THR A 165 23.55 4.73 3.39
CA THR A 165 25.02 4.70 3.48
C THR A 165 25.61 3.36 3.03
N GLU A 166 26.81 3.42 2.44
CA GLU A 166 27.52 2.35 1.69
C GLU A 166 26.90 2.04 0.30
N SER A 167 27.48 2.37 -0.86
CA SER A 167 28.87 2.50 -1.38
C SER A 167 29.41 1.23 -2.08
N ASP A 168 30.09 1.47 -3.20
CA ASP A 168 30.53 0.56 -4.26
C ASP A 168 30.98 -0.87 -3.89
N GLN A 169 30.51 -1.83 -4.70
CA GLN A 169 31.42 -2.74 -5.42
C GLN A 169 30.77 -3.34 -6.68
N SER A 170 31.59 -3.60 -7.71
CA SER A 170 31.12 -4.04 -9.03
C SER A 170 31.85 -5.29 -9.54
N ALA A 171 31.10 -6.40 -9.61
CA ALA A 171 31.31 -7.65 -10.36
C ALA A 171 30.13 -8.58 -9.99
N GLY A 172 29.59 -9.49 -10.81
CA GLY A 172 29.79 -9.86 -12.21
C GLY A 172 29.12 -11.24 -12.46
N VAL A 173 28.76 -11.55 -13.71
CA VAL A 173 28.55 -12.92 -14.24
C VAL A 173 27.26 -13.72 -13.85
N THR A 174 26.32 -13.72 -14.81
CA THR A 174 25.46 -14.82 -15.35
C THR A 174 24.62 -15.81 -14.51
N ASP A 175 23.34 -15.85 -14.90
CA ASP A 175 22.52 -17.02 -15.33
C ASP A 175 21.75 -17.97 -14.38
N HIS A 176 20.51 -18.20 -14.85
CA HIS A 176 19.57 -19.32 -14.73
C HIS A 176 19.08 -19.81 -13.34
N VAL A 177 17.76 -19.66 -13.14
CA VAL A 177 16.96 -20.29 -12.09
C VAL A 177 16.29 -21.55 -12.64
N THR A 178 16.34 -22.66 -11.89
CA THR A 178 15.49 -23.83 -12.09
C THR A 178 14.91 -24.26 -10.74
N VAL A 179 13.59 -24.41 -10.66
CA VAL A 179 12.90 -24.91 -9.45
C VAL A 179 12.16 -26.20 -9.79
N THR A 180 12.50 -27.29 -9.11
CA THR A 180 11.81 -28.59 -9.22
C THR A 180 10.78 -28.75 -8.13
N LEU A 181 9.56 -29.15 -8.53
CA LEU A 181 8.45 -29.48 -7.64
C LEU A 181 8.49 -30.97 -7.26
N ALA A 182 8.42 -31.30 -5.97
CA ALA A 182 8.17 -32.65 -5.47
C ALA A 182 6.78 -32.73 -4.82
N LYS A 183 6.10 -33.89 -4.94
CA LYS A 183 4.65 -34.03 -4.69
C LYS A 183 4.32 -35.19 -3.74
N LEU A 184 3.49 -34.88 -2.72
CA LEU A 184 2.57 -35.71 -1.91
C LEU A 184 2.90 -37.18 -1.53
N THR A 185 2.80 -37.45 -0.23
CA THR A 185 1.93 -38.49 0.39
C THR A 185 1.75 -38.17 1.88
N GLY A 186 0.64 -38.44 2.57
CA GLY A 186 -0.64 -39.03 2.17
C GLY A 186 -1.74 -38.84 3.24
N ASP A 187 -2.90 -39.46 3.00
CA ASP A 187 -4.15 -39.47 3.79
C ASP A 187 -4.31 -40.83 4.54
N PRO A 188 -5.37 -41.14 5.36
CA PRO A 188 -6.41 -40.31 6.01
C PRO A 188 -6.77 -40.77 7.48
N SER A 189 -7.99 -40.43 7.95
CA SER A 189 -8.79 -41.07 9.04
C SER A 189 -8.68 -40.44 10.46
N SER A 190 -9.66 -40.52 11.39
CA SER A 190 -11.02 -41.09 11.39
C SER A 190 -11.84 -40.64 12.65
N VAL A 191 -13.18 -40.49 12.55
CA VAL A 191 -14.21 -40.75 13.62
C VAL A 191 -14.19 -39.86 14.88
N ASP A 192 -15.26 -39.61 15.68
CA ASP A 192 -16.73 -39.41 15.52
C ASP A 192 -17.31 -39.05 16.93
N ASP A 193 -18.62 -38.79 17.04
CA ASP A 193 -19.50 -39.01 18.21
C ASP A 193 -19.51 -38.07 19.47
N ARG A 194 -20.64 -37.33 19.60
CA ARG A 194 -21.71 -37.43 20.66
C ARG A 194 -22.02 -36.32 21.70
N ASN A 195 -23.29 -35.89 21.62
CA ASN A 195 -24.31 -35.56 22.67
C ASN A 195 -24.10 -34.36 23.63
N THR A 196 -25.01 -33.38 23.77
CA THR A 196 -26.48 -33.39 24.10
C THR A 196 -26.72 -33.71 25.59
N LEU A 197 -27.43 -32.93 26.44
CA LEU A 197 -28.52 -31.91 26.33
C LEU A 197 -28.28 -30.77 27.38
N GLY A 198 -28.87 -29.56 27.44
CA GLY A 198 -29.90 -28.82 26.68
C GLY A 198 -31.01 -28.24 27.62
N ASN A 199 -31.49 -26.99 27.43
CA ASN A 199 -32.63 -26.39 28.19
C ASN A 199 -33.37 -25.28 27.39
N VAL A 200 -34.66 -25.08 27.69
CA VAL A 200 -35.66 -24.37 26.85
C VAL A 200 -36.07 -23.00 27.43
N THR A 201 -36.26 -21.99 26.57
CA THR A 201 -37.19 -20.87 26.86
C THR A 201 -37.84 -20.32 25.57
N GLU A 202 -39.17 -20.42 25.52
CA GLU A 202 -40.19 -19.71 24.72
C GLU A 202 -40.02 -19.48 23.19
N ASP A 203 -40.99 -20.04 22.44
CA ASP A 203 -41.14 -19.91 20.99
C ASP A 203 -41.54 -18.49 20.55
N VAL A 204 -40.63 -17.82 19.83
CA VAL A 204 -41.02 -16.90 18.76
C VAL A 204 -40.92 -17.68 17.45
N THR A 205 -42.07 -18.07 16.87
CA THR A 205 -42.13 -18.77 15.59
C THR A 205 -41.84 -17.81 14.42
N VAL A 206 -40.59 -17.36 14.33
CA VAL A 206 -40.02 -16.94 13.06
C VAL A 206 -39.78 -18.21 12.26
N GLU A 207 -40.43 -18.37 11.10
CA GLU A 207 -40.09 -19.47 10.18
C GLU A 207 -38.57 -19.44 9.94
N PRO A 208 -37.83 -20.54 10.19
CA PRO A 208 -36.39 -20.55 9.99
C PRO A 208 -36.08 -20.24 8.54
N TRP A 209 -35.61 -19.01 8.28
CA TRP A 209 -35.01 -18.69 6.99
C TRP A 209 -33.88 -19.70 6.76
N PRO A 210 -33.78 -20.29 5.55
CA PRO A 210 -32.79 -21.32 5.29
C PRO A 210 -31.39 -20.76 5.64
N PRO A 211 -30.54 -21.55 6.30
CA PRO A 211 -29.22 -21.07 6.72
C PRO A 211 -28.47 -20.56 5.50
N ILE A 212 -28.03 -19.30 5.56
CA ILE A 212 -27.29 -18.69 4.46
C ILE A 212 -26.01 -19.50 4.26
N THR A 213 -25.76 -19.90 3.02
CA THR A 213 -24.56 -20.65 2.62
C THR A 213 -23.64 -19.75 1.80
N LEU A 214 -22.37 -20.15 1.66
CA LEU A 214 -21.38 -19.39 0.91
C LEU A 214 -21.85 -19.19 -0.55
N GLY A 215 -22.11 -17.94 -0.93
CA GLY A 215 -22.63 -17.58 -2.26
C GLY A 215 -24.12 -17.20 -2.30
N ASP A 216 -24.92 -17.56 -1.30
CA ASP A 216 -26.39 -17.36 -1.30
C ASP A 216 -26.76 -16.07 -0.52
N TRP A 217 -26.18 -14.95 -0.95
CA TRP A 217 -26.16 -13.67 -0.23
C TRP A 217 -27.49 -12.92 -0.23
N ARG A 218 -28.43 -13.40 0.58
CA ARG A 218 -29.77 -12.80 0.77
C ARG A 218 -29.80 -11.87 1.98
N PRO A 219 -30.44 -10.69 1.90
CA PRO A 219 -30.55 -9.78 3.04
C PRO A 219 -31.19 -10.47 4.24
N VAL A 220 -30.57 -10.34 5.43
CA VAL A 220 -31.11 -10.90 6.67
C VAL A 220 -32.13 -9.92 7.27
N PRO A 221 -33.40 -10.31 7.47
CA PRO A 221 -34.38 -9.47 8.15
C PRO A 221 -33.95 -9.19 9.59
N GLY A 222 -33.88 -7.91 9.98
CA GLY A 222 -33.54 -7.49 11.34
C GLY A 222 -32.06 -7.19 11.62
N GLU A 223 -31.13 -7.57 10.72
CA GLU A 223 -29.73 -7.17 10.85
C GLU A 223 -29.48 -5.74 10.34
N THR A 224 -28.66 -4.98 11.04
CA THR A 224 -28.18 -3.66 10.60
C THR A 224 -26.88 -3.82 9.79
N PRO A 225 -26.82 -3.35 8.52
CA PRO A 225 -25.59 -3.38 7.75
C PRO A 225 -24.53 -2.45 8.34
N MET A 226 -23.34 -3.00 8.55
CA MET A 226 -22.19 -2.32 9.14
C MET A 226 -21.03 -2.20 8.14
N THR A 227 -20.08 -1.30 8.41
CA THR A 227 -18.90 -1.13 7.55
C THR A 227 -17.86 -2.22 7.80
N LEU A 228 -17.01 -2.52 6.81
CA LEU A 228 -15.98 -3.56 6.98
C LEU A 228 -14.97 -3.26 8.13
N PRO A 229 -14.51 -2.01 8.36
CA PRO A 229 -13.67 -1.70 9.53
C PRO A 229 -14.40 -1.88 10.87
N GLU A 230 -15.70 -1.58 10.91
CA GLU A 230 -16.56 -1.76 12.09
C GLU A 230 -16.78 -3.25 12.41
N ALA A 231 -16.97 -4.10 11.40
CA ALA A 231 -17.05 -5.56 11.57
C ALA A 231 -15.74 -6.18 12.10
N CYS A 232 -14.58 -5.59 11.77
CA CYS A 232 -13.29 -5.99 12.32
C CYS A 232 -13.16 -5.55 13.80
N ARG A 233 -13.50 -4.29 14.12
CA ARG A 233 -13.43 -3.74 15.49
C ARG A 233 -14.40 -4.40 16.47
N THR A 234 -15.59 -4.79 15.99
CA THR A 234 -16.62 -5.46 16.80
C THR A 234 -16.43 -6.97 16.91
N GLY A 235 -15.38 -7.53 16.29
CA GLY A 235 -15.07 -8.96 16.34
C GLY A 235 -15.99 -9.86 15.51
N VAL A 236 -16.87 -9.28 14.66
CA VAL A 236 -17.72 -10.03 13.71
C VAL A 236 -16.86 -10.87 12.76
N ILE A 237 -15.70 -10.35 12.37
CA ILE A 237 -14.61 -11.14 11.78
C ILE A 237 -13.30 -10.86 12.55
N PRO A 238 -12.58 -11.91 13.02
CA PRO A 238 -11.32 -11.73 13.75
C PRO A 238 -10.17 -11.47 12.78
N MET A 239 -10.19 -10.30 12.14
CA MET A 239 -9.22 -9.88 11.13
C MET A 239 -8.89 -8.39 11.27
N ILE A 240 -7.64 -8.02 11.04
CA ILE A 240 -7.22 -6.61 10.94
C ILE A 240 -7.94 -5.97 9.72
N PRO A 241 -8.45 -4.71 9.80
CA PRO A 241 -9.16 -4.07 8.70
C PRO A 241 -8.44 -4.07 7.34
N GLY A 242 -7.11 -3.99 7.34
CA GLY A 242 -6.29 -4.10 6.13
C GLY A 242 -6.35 -5.49 5.49
N ALA A 243 -6.30 -6.56 6.29
CA ALA A 243 -6.43 -7.94 5.82
C ALA A 243 -7.84 -8.21 5.26
N ALA A 244 -8.88 -7.69 5.91
CA ALA A 244 -10.26 -7.80 5.43
C ALA A 244 -10.47 -7.03 4.09
N ARG A 245 -9.93 -5.81 3.97
CA ARG A 245 -9.95 -5.03 2.72
C ARG A 245 -9.22 -5.75 1.58
N LYS A 246 -8.08 -6.38 1.86
CA LYS A 246 -7.33 -7.20 0.88
C LYS A 246 -8.16 -8.40 0.45
N ALA A 247 -8.75 -9.13 1.39
CA ALA A 247 -9.61 -10.28 1.11
C ALA A 247 -10.78 -9.91 0.18
N ARG A 248 -11.48 -8.79 0.43
CA ARG A 248 -12.53 -8.26 -0.47
C ARG A 248 -12.07 -8.08 -1.93
N MET A 249 -10.81 -7.71 -2.15
CA MET A 249 -10.27 -7.48 -3.51
C MET A 249 -9.78 -8.76 -4.19
N THR A 250 -9.43 -9.80 -3.43
CA THR A 250 -8.76 -11.00 -3.96
C THR A 250 -9.61 -12.27 -3.93
N ASP A 251 -10.61 -12.33 -3.05
CA ASP A 251 -11.42 -13.53 -2.80
C ASP A 251 -12.75 -13.43 -3.57
N SER A 252 -12.92 -14.28 -4.59
CA SER A 252 -14.15 -14.35 -5.39
C SER A 252 -15.35 -14.88 -4.61
N THR A 253 -15.15 -15.42 -3.40
CA THR A 253 -16.23 -15.87 -2.50
C THR A 253 -16.60 -14.81 -1.46
N PHE A 254 -15.96 -13.64 -1.46
CA PHE A 254 -16.29 -12.55 -0.56
C PHE A 254 -17.73 -12.04 -0.82
N PRO A 255 -18.53 -11.72 0.23
CA PRO A 255 -19.91 -11.32 0.04
C PRO A 255 -20.03 -10.00 -0.73
N PRO A 256 -21.04 -9.86 -1.62
CA PRO A 256 -21.33 -8.61 -2.31
C PRO A 256 -21.74 -7.58 -1.25
N GLY A 257 -21.09 -6.42 -1.23
CA GLY A 257 -21.45 -5.37 -0.30
C GLY A 257 -22.68 -4.58 -0.78
N ILE A 258 -23.45 -4.08 0.17
CA ILE A 258 -24.61 -3.21 -0.04
C ILE A 258 -24.11 -1.80 -0.31
N GLY A 259 -24.54 -1.20 -1.42
CA GLY A 259 -24.05 0.10 -1.89
C GLY A 259 -22.70 0.01 -2.59
N GLU A 260 -22.23 1.16 -3.10
CA GLU A 260 -21.05 1.24 -3.96
C GLU A 260 -19.87 1.96 -3.29
N GLY A 261 -18.65 1.59 -3.68
CA GLY A 261 -17.44 2.35 -3.36
C GLY A 261 -17.03 2.35 -1.89
N ARG A 262 -17.00 3.54 -1.28
CA ARG A 262 -16.44 3.79 0.07
C ARG A 262 -17.44 3.51 1.20
N ASP A 263 -18.73 3.73 0.95
CA ASP A 263 -19.82 3.55 1.92
C ASP A 263 -20.40 2.13 1.91
N GLN A 264 -19.71 1.19 1.26
CA GLN A 264 -20.16 -0.18 1.07
C GLN A 264 -20.25 -0.93 2.41
N ARG A 265 -21.46 -1.41 2.73
CA ARG A 265 -21.80 -2.09 3.99
C ARG A 265 -22.03 -3.58 3.80
N TYR A 266 -21.99 -4.34 4.88
CA TYR A 266 -22.17 -5.79 4.89
C TYR A 266 -23.09 -6.20 6.03
N TYR A 267 -23.87 -7.26 5.80
CA TYR A 267 -24.54 -7.96 6.89
C TYR A 267 -23.50 -8.73 7.73
N PRO A 268 -23.51 -8.62 9.06
CA PRO A 268 -22.61 -9.37 9.94
C PRO A 268 -22.57 -10.87 9.64
N THR A 269 -23.73 -11.48 9.43
CA THR A 269 -23.85 -12.92 9.14
C THR A 269 -23.17 -13.30 7.82
N TRP A 270 -23.21 -12.44 6.79
CA TRP A 270 -22.51 -12.70 5.53
C TRP A 270 -20.99 -12.77 5.73
N LEU A 271 -20.42 -11.84 6.51
CA LEU A 271 -18.98 -11.81 6.81
C LEU A 271 -18.56 -13.01 7.66
N GLN A 272 -19.37 -13.42 8.63
CA GLN A 272 -19.14 -14.60 9.45
C GLN A 272 -19.14 -15.89 8.62
N ILE A 273 -20.13 -16.07 7.74
CA ILE A 273 -20.23 -17.25 6.85
C ILE A 273 -19.05 -17.31 5.89
N TRP A 274 -18.66 -16.19 5.28
CA TRP A 274 -17.46 -16.13 4.46
C TRP A 274 -16.20 -16.51 5.26
N HIS A 275 -15.99 -15.90 6.42
CA HIS A 275 -14.83 -16.19 7.27
C HIS A 275 -14.80 -17.66 7.74
N ALA A 276 -15.95 -18.22 8.10
CA ALA A 276 -16.12 -19.61 8.54
C ALA A 276 -15.87 -20.64 7.43
N ASN A 277 -16.00 -20.28 6.15
CA ASN A 277 -15.73 -21.16 5.00
C ASN A 277 -14.35 -20.92 4.34
N ARG A 278 -13.63 -19.87 4.74
CA ARG A 278 -12.30 -19.55 4.20
C ARG A 278 -11.28 -20.67 4.53
N PRO A 279 -10.48 -21.18 3.58
CA PRO A 279 -9.54 -22.28 3.86
C PRO A 279 -8.49 -21.88 4.92
N SER A 280 -8.11 -22.83 5.78
CA SER A 280 -7.27 -22.59 6.97
C SER A 280 -5.88 -22.00 6.65
N THR A 281 -5.33 -22.30 5.46
CA THR A 281 -4.09 -21.69 4.94
C THR A 281 -4.17 -20.18 4.72
N LEU A 282 -5.38 -19.60 4.62
CA LEU A 282 -5.61 -18.15 4.53
C LEU A 282 -6.03 -17.52 5.87
N ARG A 283 -6.23 -18.32 6.92
CA ARG A 283 -6.57 -17.84 8.28
C ARG A 283 -5.33 -17.59 9.15
N GLN A 284 -4.20 -18.22 8.85
CA GLN A 284 -2.96 -18.11 9.64
C GLN A 284 -2.06 -16.91 9.25
N THR A 285 -2.42 -16.12 8.23
CA THR A 285 -1.67 -14.93 7.80
C THR A 285 -2.44 -13.65 8.13
N GLY A 286 -2.96 -13.56 9.36
CA GLY A 286 -3.70 -12.42 9.91
C GLY A 286 -2.90 -11.78 11.03
#